data_AF-A0A1U7U2K2-F1
#
_entry.id   AF-A0A1U7U2K2-F1
#
_cell.length_a   1.000
_cell.length_b   1.000
_cell.length_c   1.000
_cell.angle_alpha   90.00
_cell.angle_beta   90.00
_cell.angle_gamma   90.00
#
_symmetry.space_group_name_H-M   'P 1'
#
loop_
_entity.id
_entity.type
_entity.pdbx_description
1 polymer ?
#
loop_
_entity_poly.entity_id
_entity_poly.type
_entity_poly.pdbx_seq_one_letter_code
_entity_poly.pdbx_strand_id
1 'polypeptide(L)'
;MALWALTRALGSLTLAPPTAAAPISSLLPVAQMKNNALLQLPSALMLLPCRPVLTSVALNAKFVSWKSRTKYTIVPVKMRKSGGRDHTGRIRVHGIGGGHKQRYRMIDFLRFRPEQETKPGPFEEKVVVVRYDPCRSADIALVAGGSRKRWIIATENMQAGNVILNSDHIGRMAVAAREGDAHPLGALPVGTLINNVESEPGRGAQYIRAAGTCGVLLRKVNGTAIIQLPSKRQMQVLETCIATVGRVSNVDHNKRVIGKAGRNRWLGKRPNSGLWHRKGGWAGRKIRPLPPMKSYVKLPSAAAQS
;
A
#
# COMPACT_ATOMS: atom_id res chain seq x y z
N MET A 1 -31.84 -62.16 11.02
CA MET A 1 -33.30 -62.37 10.94
C MET A 1 -33.91 -61.17 10.24
N ALA A 2 -34.88 -61.37 9.33
CA ALA A 2 -35.75 -60.38 8.65
C ALA A 2 -35.10 -59.02 8.25
N LEU A 3 -34.86 -58.66 6.98
CA LEU A 3 -35.49 -59.02 5.70
C LEU A 3 -37.01 -58.77 5.70
N TRP A 4 -37.46 -57.76 4.94
CA TRP A 4 -38.77 -57.68 4.28
C TRP A 4 -38.68 -56.71 3.09
N ALA A 5 -39.51 -56.93 2.07
CA ALA A 5 -39.40 -56.34 0.73
C ALA A 5 -40.80 -56.13 0.10
N LEU A 6 -40.82 -55.67 -1.16
CA LEU A 6 -41.97 -55.44 -2.05
C LEU A 6 -42.80 -54.17 -1.70
N THR A 7 -43.00 -53.16 -2.54
CA THR A 7 -43.44 -53.03 -3.96
C THR A 7 -44.93 -53.27 -4.23
N ARG A 8 -45.60 -52.20 -4.72
CA ARG A 8 -46.86 -52.09 -5.51
C ARG A 8 -47.31 -50.61 -5.44
N ALA A 9 -48.01 -50.00 -6.41
CA ALA A 9 -48.30 -50.40 -7.78
C ALA A 9 -48.47 -49.16 -8.68
N LEU A 10 -48.27 -49.41 -9.98
CA LEU A 10 -48.72 -48.69 -11.17
C LEU A 10 -50.15 -48.10 -11.11
N GLY A 11 -50.33 -46.98 -11.81
CA GLY A 11 -51.62 -46.43 -12.22
C GLY A 11 -51.44 -45.55 -13.47
N SER A 12 -51.73 -46.11 -14.65
CA SER A 12 -51.67 -45.45 -15.97
C SER A 12 -52.88 -45.92 -16.81
N LEU A 13 -53.01 -45.41 -18.06
CA LEU A 13 -54.16 -45.54 -19.01
C LEU A 13 -55.22 -44.43 -18.81
N THR A 14 -55.86 -43.83 -19.83
CA THR A 14 -55.90 -44.00 -21.31
C THR A 14 -56.33 -42.66 -21.94
N LEU A 15 -55.70 -42.11 -22.99
CA LEU A 15 -55.89 -42.37 -24.45
C LEU A 15 -57.31 -42.15 -25.01
N ALA A 16 -57.51 -41.09 -25.83
CA ALA A 16 -58.12 -41.11 -27.19
C ALA A 16 -58.24 -39.70 -27.85
N PRO A 17 -57.88 -39.54 -29.15
CA PRO A 17 -58.26 -38.42 -30.03
C PRO A 17 -59.17 -38.94 -31.19
N PRO A 18 -59.24 -38.38 -32.42
CA PRO A 18 -59.37 -37.00 -32.93
C PRO A 18 -60.64 -36.83 -33.84
N THR A 19 -60.93 -35.61 -34.32
CA THR A 19 -61.80 -35.37 -35.51
C THR A 19 -61.28 -34.24 -36.41
N ALA A 20 -61.64 -34.27 -37.70
CA ALA A 20 -60.96 -33.52 -38.78
C ALA A 20 -61.92 -32.88 -39.81
N ALA A 21 -61.36 -31.98 -40.65
CA ALA A 21 -61.93 -31.39 -41.88
C ALA A 21 -63.15 -30.43 -41.67
N ALA A 22 -63.53 -29.51 -42.58
CA ALA A 22 -63.10 -29.20 -43.97
C ALA A 22 -63.32 -27.68 -44.30
N PRO A 23 -62.98 -27.16 -45.50
CA PRO A 23 -62.95 -25.72 -45.83
C PRO A 23 -64.17 -25.21 -46.64
N ILE A 24 -64.32 -23.87 -46.77
CA ILE A 24 -65.25 -23.23 -47.75
C ILE A 24 -64.58 -22.04 -48.47
N SER A 25 -64.92 -21.91 -49.76
CA SER A 25 -64.52 -20.90 -50.76
C SER A 25 -65.70 -19.98 -51.12
N SER A 26 -65.59 -18.78 -51.72
CA SER A 26 -64.49 -17.93 -52.24
C SER A 26 -65.09 -16.56 -52.62
N LEU A 27 -64.30 -15.60 -53.14
CA LEU A 27 -64.53 -14.89 -54.43
C LEU A 27 -63.57 -13.69 -54.65
N LEU A 28 -63.36 -13.38 -55.93
CA LEU A 28 -62.47 -12.34 -56.51
C LEU A 28 -63.28 -11.02 -56.76
N PRO A 29 -62.71 -9.85 -57.17
CA PRO A 29 -61.56 -9.73 -58.09
C PRO A 29 -60.53 -8.58 -57.93
N VAL A 30 -59.37 -8.86 -58.55
CA VAL A 30 -58.53 -7.99 -59.39
C VAL A 30 -58.63 -6.46 -59.21
N ALA A 31 -57.53 -5.87 -58.74
CA ALA A 31 -57.05 -4.57 -59.19
C ALA A 31 -55.52 -4.60 -59.29
N GLN A 32 -54.97 -4.57 -60.52
CA GLN A 32 -53.55 -4.29 -60.71
C GLN A 32 -53.33 -2.78 -60.82
N MET A 33 -52.43 -2.23 -60.00
CA MET A 33 -51.56 -1.16 -60.48
C MET A 33 -50.14 -1.31 -59.95
N LYS A 34 -49.20 -1.06 -60.85
CA LYS A 34 -47.76 -1.10 -60.61
C LYS A 34 -47.37 0.10 -59.75
N ASN A 35 -46.47 -0.10 -58.78
CA ASN A 35 -45.30 0.76 -58.64
C ASN A 35 -44.23 0.11 -57.76
N ASN A 36 -42.97 0.26 -58.16
CA ASN A 36 -41.82 -0.41 -57.56
C ASN A 36 -41.49 0.18 -56.18
N ALA A 37 -41.83 -0.54 -55.12
CA ALA A 37 -41.31 -0.26 -53.78
C ALA A 37 -39.87 -0.80 -53.64
N LEU A 38 -38.87 -0.01 -54.07
CA LEU A 38 -37.46 -0.22 -53.72
C LEU A 38 -37.21 0.18 -52.26
N LEU A 39 -37.81 -0.57 -51.32
CA LEU A 39 -37.45 -0.54 -49.91
C LEU A 39 -36.17 -1.36 -49.68
N GLN A 40 -35.04 -0.82 -50.15
CA GLN A 40 -33.73 -1.30 -49.72
C GLN A 40 -33.55 -0.91 -48.24
N LEU A 41 -33.65 -1.90 -47.34
CA LEU A 41 -33.11 -1.75 -46.00
C LEU A 41 -31.62 -1.41 -46.11
N PRO A 42 -31.12 -0.33 -45.48
CA PRO A 42 -29.68 -0.13 -45.36
C PRO A 42 -29.10 -1.30 -44.57
N SER A 43 -28.26 -2.09 -45.24
CA SER A 43 -27.59 -3.25 -44.67
C SER A 43 -26.73 -2.85 -43.48
N ALA A 44 -26.82 -3.67 -42.43
CA ALA A 44 -25.97 -3.72 -41.24
C ALA A 44 -25.08 -2.49 -40.99
N LEU A 45 -25.54 -1.61 -40.08
CA LEU A 45 -24.71 -0.57 -39.47
C LEU A 45 -23.40 -1.21 -38.96
N MET A 46 -22.31 -1.03 -39.69
CA MET A 46 -21.00 -1.61 -39.36
C MET A 46 -20.49 -0.96 -38.08
N LEU A 47 -20.86 -1.56 -36.94
CA LEU A 47 -20.31 -1.25 -35.64
C LEU A 47 -18.80 -1.38 -35.74
N LEU A 48 -18.12 -0.23 -35.73
CA LEU A 48 -16.67 -0.14 -35.63
C LEU A 48 -16.20 -1.15 -34.57
N PRO A 49 -15.33 -2.11 -34.91
CA PRO A 49 -14.95 -3.16 -33.99
C PRO A 49 -14.33 -2.49 -32.76
N CYS A 50 -15.06 -2.52 -31.64
CA CYS A 50 -14.61 -1.98 -30.38
C CYS A 50 -13.27 -2.65 -30.07
N ARG A 51 -12.17 -1.89 -30.21
CA ARG A 51 -10.81 -2.43 -30.11
C ARG A 51 -10.76 -3.30 -28.86
N PRO A 52 -10.52 -4.62 -28.99
CA PRO A 52 -10.36 -5.45 -27.81
C PRO A 52 -9.20 -4.86 -27.04
N VAL A 53 -9.46 -4.43 -25.80
CA VAL A 53 -8.40 -3.95 -24.91
C VAL A 53 -7.55 -5.17 -24.57
N LEU A 54 -6.54 -5.43 -25.40
CA LEU A 54 -5.59 -6.52 -25.25
C LEU A 54 -5.00 -6.46 -23.84
N THR A 55 -5.51 -7.31 -22.95
CA THR A 55 -5.05 -7.43 -21.58
C THR A 55 -3.68 -8.12 -21.50
N SER A 56 -3.33 -8.85 -22.55
CA SER A 56 -2.03 -9.44 -22.90
C SER A 56 -1.23 -8.53 -23.85
N VAL A 57 -0.53 -7.56 -23.28
CA VAL A 57 0.62 -6.95 -23.97
C VAL A 57 1.74 -7.99 -24.10
N ALA A 58 2.46 -7.99 -25.22
CA ALA A 58 3.49 -8.98 -25.55
C ALA A 58 4.49 -9.23 -24.40
N LEU A 59 4.82 -10.51 -24.18
CA LEU A 59 5.60 -11.04 -23.05
C LEU A 59 7.11 -10.71 -23.07
N ASN A 60 7.53 -9.71 -23.85
CA ASN A 60 8.92 -9.29 -23.98
C ASN A 60 9.04 -7.75 -23.96
N ALA A 61 8.48 -7.13 -22.92
CA ALA A 61 8.54 -5.68 -22.74
C ALA A 61 9.89 -5.26 -22.14
N LYS A 62 10.65 -4.39 -22.83
CA LYS A 62 11.82 -3.69 -22.25
C LYS A 62 11.37 -2.71 -21.16
N PHE A 63 11.06 -3.21 -19.96
CA PHE A 63 10.62 -2.40 -18.83
C PHE A 63 11.80 -1.65 -18.20
N VAL A 64 11.79 -0.31 -18.32
CA VAL A 64 12.72 0.56 -17.61
C VAL A 64 12.02 1.13 -16.36
N SER A 65 12.67 0.99 -15.20
CA SER A 65 12.20 1.56 -13.94
C SER A 65 12.20 3.10 -14.00
N TRP A 66 11.13 3.74 -13.55
CA TRP A 66 11.07 5.21 -13.44
C TRP A 66 12.00 5.77 -12.35
N LYS A 67 12.55 4.91 -11.48
CA LYS A 67 13.44 5.28 -10.36
C LYS A 67 14.89 5.47 -10.83
N SER A 68 15.11 6.23 -11.89
CA SER A 68 16.43 6.50 -12.49
C SER A 68 17.09 7.79 -11.98
N ARG A 69 16.37 8.64 -11.24
CA ARG A 69 16.91 9.90 -10.70
C ARG A 69 17.94 9.62 -9.59
N THR A 70 19.15 10.11 -9.79
CA THR A 70 20.29 10.01 -8.86
C THR A 70 20.34 11.16 -7.85
N LYS A 71 20.19 12.42 -8.30
CA LYS A 71 20.24 13.61 -7.43
C LYS A 71 18.95 13.82 -6.63
N TYR A 72 19.08 14.21 -5.36
CA TYR A 72 17.94 14.59 -4.51
C TYR A 72 17.23 15.84 -5.05
N THR A 73 15.91 15.93 -4.90
CA THR A 73 15.14 17.12 -5.31
C THR A 73 13.81 17.20 -4.55
N ILE A 74 13.47 18.39 -4.04
CA ILE A 74 12.18 18.65 -3.36
C ILE A 74 10.98 18.73 -4.33
N VAL A 75 11.23 18.97 -5.62
CA VAL A 75 10.21 19.10 -6.67
C VAL A 75 9.52 17.76 -6.91
N PRO A 76 8.16 17.70 -6.97
CA PRO A 76 7.43 16.44 -7.19
C PRO A 76 7.76 15.79 -8.55
N VAL A 77 8.42 14.63 -8.49
CA VAL A 77 8.89 13.86 -9.65
C VAL A 77 7.73 13.10 -10.29
N LYS A 78 7.67 13.07 -11.63
CA LYS A 78 6.70 12.26 -12.38
C LYS A 78 7.01 10.76 -12.17
N MET A 79 6.09 10.00 -11.58
CA MET A 79 6.25 8.55 -11.38
C MET A 79 5.31 7.74 -12.30
N ARG A 80 5.75 6.54 -12.71
CA ARG A 80 4.92 5.58 -13.46
C ARG A 80 4.48 4.43 -12.55
N LYS A 81 3.19 4.08 -12.55
CA LYS A 81 2.67 2.92 -11.81
C LYS A 81 2.88 1.64 -12.62
N SER A 82 3.20 0.52 -11.96
CA SER A 82 3.35 -0.79 -12.63
C SER A 82 2.03 -1.54 -12.86
N GLY A 83 0.99 -1.25 -12.07
CA GLY A 83 -0.29 -1.96 -12.16
C GLY A 83 -0.19 -3.44 -11.78
N GLY A 84 0.67 -3.79 -10.81
CA GLY A 84 0.84 -5.17 -10.32
C GLY A 84 1.78 -6.04 -11.15
N ARG A 85 2.39 -5.49 -12.21
CA ARG A 85 3.32 -6.20 -13.10
C ARG A 85 4.79 -6.05 -12.67
N ASP A 86 5.60 -7.03 -13.03
CA ASP A 86 7.07 -6.98 -12.92
C ASP A 86 7.74 -6.56 -14.25
N HIS A 87 9.07 -6.72 -14.34
CA HIS A 87 9.83 -6.32 -15.52
C HIS A 87 9.57 -7.20 -16.76
N THR A 88 9.06 -8.43 -16.58
CA THR A 88 8.65 -9.31 -17.69
C THR A 88 7.27 -8.93 -18.27
N GLY A 89 6.55 -8.01 -17.61
CA GLY A 89 5.18 -7.64 -17.94
C GLY A 89 4.12 -8.59 -17.37
N ARG A 90 4.51 -9.71 -16.74
CA ARG A 90 3.59 -10.64 -16.06
C ARG A 90 3.03 -10.01 -14.78
N ILE A 91 1.81 -10.40 -14.41
CA ILE A 91 1.18 -9.96 -13.14
C ILE A 91 1.83 -10.76 -12.01
N ARG A 92 2.49 -10.05 -11.09
CA ARG A 92 3.10 -10.62 -9.88
C ARG A 92 2.29 -10.32 -8.62
N VAL A 93 1.51 -9.24 -8.63
CA VAL A 93 0.63 -8.84 -7.51
C VAL A 93 -0.74 -8.45 -8.06
N HIS A 94 -1.76 -9.22 -7.70
CA HIS A 94 -3.15 -8.95 -8.08
C HIS A 94 -3.73 -7.76 -7.30
N GLY A 95 -4.90 -7.26 -7.70
CA GLY A 95 -5.59 -6.17 -6.98
C GLY A 95 -5.01 -4.76 -7.20
N ILE A 96 -3.91 -4.60 -7.95
CA ILE A 96 -3.29 -3.28 -8.22
C ILE A 96 -3.62 -2.82 -9.65
N GLY A 97 -4.03 -1.56 -9.84
CA GLY A 97 -4.15 -0.96 -11.17
C GLY A 97 -5.02 0.30 -11.24
N GLY A 98 -4.71 1.17 -12.20
CA GLY A 98 -5.38 2.46 -12.35
C GLY A 98 -5.08 3.42 -11.19
N GLY A 99 -6.15 4.02 -10.65
CA GLY A 99 -6.08 5.07 -9.63
C GLY A 99 -5.55 6.39 -10.16
N HIS A 100 -5.81 7.47 -9.41
CA HIS A 100 -5.43 8.82 -9.81
C HIS A 100 -3.91 8.94 -10.08
N LYS A 101 -3.51 9.78 -11.06
CA LYS A 101 -2.09 10.04 -11.34
C LYS A 101 -1.44 10.70 -10.11
N GLN A 102 -0.18 10.35 -9.82
CA GLN A 102 0.55 10.79 -8.63
C GLN A 102 1.92 11.30 -9.04
N ARG A 103 2.47 12.24 -8.26
CA ARG A 103 3.87 12.67 -8.34
C ARG A 103 4.56 12.26 -7.04
N TYR A 104 5.75 11.69 -7.15
CA TYR A 104 6.54 11.23 -6.02
C TYR A 104 7.35 12.38 -5.43
N ARG A 105 7.39 12.48 -4.10
CA ARG A 105 8.27 13.42 -3.38
C ARG A 105 9.39 12.63 -2.72
N MET A 106 10.63 13.05 -2.96
CA MET A 106 11.81 12.42 -2.36
C MET A 106 11.85 12.81 -0.88
N ILE A 107 11.77 11.82 0.01
CA ILE A 107 11.84 12.01 1.45
C ILE A 107 13.22 11.60 1.92
N ASP A 108 13.81 12.41 2.78
CA ASP A 108 15.04 12.06 3.47
C ASP A 108 14.71 11.26 4.73
N PHE A 109 15.11 9.98 4.75
CA PHE A 109 14.93 9.10 5.90
C PHE A 109 16.14 9.09 6.85
N LEU A 110 17.25 9.71 6.46
CA LEU A 110 18.41 9.90 7.31
C LEU A 110 18.32 11.29 7.94
N ARG A 111 17.74 11.36 9.16
CA ARG A 111 17.49 12.65 9.84
C ARG A 111 18.81 13.37 10.14
N PHE A 112 19.73 12.71 10.83
CA PHE A 112 21.10 13.21 10.98
C PHE A 112 21.91 12.97 9.70
N ARG A 113 21.94 13.98 8.84
CA ARG A 113 22.87 14.09 7.70
C ARG A 113 23.49 15.49 7.80
N PRO A 114 24.74 15.66 8.24
CA PRO A 114 25.40 16.96 8.15
C PRO A 114 25.52 17.40 6.68
N GLU A 115 25.60 18.70 6.45
CA GLU A 115 25.87 19.28 5.13
C GLU A 115 27.39 19.27 4.88
N GLN A 116 27.83 18.96 3.66
CA GLN A 116 29.25 18.70 3.35
C GLN A 116 30.16 19.91 3.63
N GLU A 117 29.61 21.12 3.56
CA GLU A 117 30.33 22.39 3.79
C GLU A 117 30.20 22.89 5.24
N THR A 118 29.38 22.26 6.07
CA THR A 118 29.14 22.67 7.47
C THR A 118 29.96 21.82 8.44
N LYS A 119 30.40 22.44 9.55
CA LYS A 119 31.11 21.74 10.63
C LYS A 119 30.31 20.50 11.09
N PRO A 120 30.98 19.36 11.38
CA PRO A 120 30.30 18.20 11.93
C PRO A 120 29.75 18.54 13.34
N GLY A 121 28.44 18.38 13.52
CA GLY A 121 27.78 18.63 14.79
C GLY A 121 26.25 18.64 14.69
N PRO A 122 25.57 18.84 15.83
CA PRO A 122 24.11 19.02 15.86
C PRO A 122 23.67 20.21 15.02
N PHE A 123 22.52 20.10 14.36
CA PHE A 123 21.97 21.18 13.55
C PHE A 123 20.45 21.28 13.68
N GLU A 124 19.95 22.51 13.64
CA GLU A 124 18.54 22.83 13.69
C GLU A 124 17.96 23.01 12.27
N GLU A 125 16.68 22.68 12.10
CA GLU A 125 15.94 22.96 10.89
C GLU A 125 14.59 23.61 11.23
N LYS A 126 14.15 24.58 10.44
CA LYS A 126 12.82 25.19 10.57
C LYS A 126 11.83 24.47 9.67
N VAL A 127 10.68 24.09 10.24
CA VAL A 127 9.54 23.55 9.50
C VAL A 127 8.90 24.69 8.70
N VAL A 128 8.92 24.57 7.37
CA VAL A 128 8.36 25.56 6.45
C VAL A 128 6.88 25.31 6.22
N VAL A 129 6.49 24.06 5.94
CA VAL A 129 5.09 23.68 5.69
C VAL A 129 4.87 22.18 5.86
N VAL A 130 3.75 21.80 6.47
CA VAL A 130 3.26 20.41 6.50
C VAL A 130 2.24 20.21 5.37
N ARG A 131 2.35 19.11 4.62
CA ARG A 131 1.50 18.82 3.46
C ARG A 131 1.17 17.33 3.32
N TYR A 132 0.02 17.07 2.70
CA TYR A 132 -0.40 15.74 2.30
C TYR A 132 0.49 15.11 1.20
N ASP A 133 0.82 13.83 1.37
CA ASP A 133 1.57 13.02 0.38
C ASP A 133 0.77 11.82 -0.13
N PRO A 134 0.42 11.76 -1.43
CA PRO A 134 -0.40 10.67 -1.96
C PRO A 134 0.35 9.33 -2.10
N CYS A 135 1.63 9.28 -1.77
CA CYS A 135 2.49 8.09 -1.86
C CYS A 135 2.64 7.33 -0.54
N ARG A 136 2.09 7.84 0.57
CA ARG A 136 2.10 7.20 1.90
C ARG A 136 0.81 7.51 2.67
N SER A 137 0.69 7.04 3.92
CA SER A 137 -0.44 7.39 4.80
C SER A 137 -0.18 8.63 5.66
N ALA A 138 1.05 8.81 6.13
CA ALA A 138 1.50 9.95 6.94
C ALA A 138 1.65 11.24 6.12
N ASP A 139 1.59 12.38 6.78
CA ASP A 139 1.89 13.66 6.16
C ASP A 139 3.40 13.95 6.17
N ILE A 140 3.82 14.90 5.34
CA ILE A 140 5.23 15.25 5.15
C ILE A 140 5.47 16.71 5.51
N ALA A 141 6.60 17.00 6.13
CA ALA A 141 7.05 18.35 6.43
C ALA A 141 8.18 18.74 5.48
N LEU A 142 8.08 19.94 4.89
CA LEU A 142 9.22 20.60 4.26
C LEU A 142 10.01 21.30 5.36
N VAL A 143 11.28 20.94 5.50
CA VAL A 143 12.19 21.55 6.49
C VAL A 143 13.35 22.21 5.76
N ALA A 144 13.84 23.31 6.33
CA ALA A 144 14.95 24.10 5.82
C ALA A 144 15.94 24.40 6.95
N GLY A 145 17.24 24.24 6.67
CA GLY A 145 18.32 24.57 7.60
C GLY A 145 19.58 24.84 6.77
N GLY A 146 20.34 25.87 7.11
CA GLY A 146 21.41 26.36 6.24
C GLY A 146 20.89 26.73 4.84
N SER A 147 21.57 26.25 3.79
CA SER A 147 21.19 26.47 2.39
C SER A 147 20.15 25.48 1.86
N ARG A 148 20.02 24.31 2.52
CA ARG A 148 19.26 23.16 2.01
C ARG A 148 17.80 23.11 2.44
N LYS A 149 16.99 22.43 1.61
CA LYS A 149 15.58 22.14 1.86
C LYS A 149 15.32 20.66 1.59
N ARG A 150 14.64 19.97 2.50
CA ARG A 150 14.30 18.54 2.36
C ARG A 150 12.91 18.23 2.91
N TRP A 151 12.32 17.16 2.39
CA TRP A 151 11.08 16.61 2.92
C TRP A 151 11.38 15.50 3.92
N ILE A 152 10.74 15.56 5.08
CA ILE A 152 10.74 14.51 6.11
C ILE A 152 9.31 14.02 6.36
N ILE A 153 9.14 12.95 7.13
CA ILE A 153 7.83 12.56 7.69
C ILE A 153 7.49 13.52 8.85
N ALA A 154 6.28 14.06 8.87
CA ALA A 154 5.82 14.91 9.95
C ALA A 154 5.42 14.08 11.19
N THR A 155 5.73 14.58 12.39
CA THR A 155 5.20 14.07 13.65
C THR A 155 3.79 14.61 13.92
N GLU A 156 3.10 14.08 14.93
CA GLU A 156 1.70 14.37 15.25
C GLU A 156 1.41 15.87 15.41
N ASN A 157 2.15 16.57 16.27
CA ASN A 157 1.90 17.99 16.58
C ASN A 157 2.82 18.96 15.81
N MET A 158 3.37 18.54 14.66
CA MET A 158 4.30 19.36 13.88
C MET A 158 3.56 20.47 13.12
N GLN A 159 3.95 21.73 13.35
CA GLN A 159 3.35 22.91 12.71
C GLN A 159 4.40 23.70 11.90
N ALA A 160 3.93 24.55 10.99
CA ALA A 160 4.80 25.49 10.27
C ALA A 160 5.36 26.54 11.24
N GLY A 161 6.65 26.83 11.16
CA GLY A 161 7.37 27.71 12.08
C GLY A 161 8.18 26.98 13.15
N ASN A 162 7.82 25.74 13.51
CA ASN A 162 8.54 24.96 14.52
C ASN A 162 10.02 24.77 14.14
N VAL A 163 10.90 24.82 15.14
CA VAL A 163 12.31 24.44 15.02
C VAL A 163 12.46 23.01 15.54
N ILE A 164 13.20 22.18 14.79
CA ILE A 164 13.51 20.79 15.13
C ILE A 164 15.03 20.60 15.24
N LEU A 165 15.47 19.89 16.27
CA LEU A 165 16.87 19.56 16.48
C LEU A 165 17.23 18.21 15.84
N ASN A 166 18.41 18.11 15.23
CA ASN A 166 19.01 16.85 14.81
C ASN A 166 20.40 16.73 15.45
N SER A 167 20.62 15.72 16.29
CA SER A 167 21.92 15.45 16.90
C SER A 167 22.29 13.96 16.82
N ASP A 168 23.59 13.70 16.73
CA ASP A 168 24.22 12.39 16.89
C ASP A 168 24.88 12.20 18.27
N HIS A 169 25.05 13.28 19.04
CA HIS A 169 25.68 13.25 20.36
C HIS A 169 24.93 12.38 21.38
N ILE A 170 25.68 11.50 22.07
CA ILE A 170 25.22 10.71 23.21
C ILE A 170 25.84 11.30 24.48
N GLY A 171 25.04 12.06 25.23
CA GLY A 171 25.43 12.59 26.54
C GLY A 171 25.34 11.53 27.65
N ARG A 172 26.04 11.76 28.77
CA ARG A 172 25.88 10.93 29.99
C ARG A 172 24.49 11.05 30.61
N MET A 173 23.87 12.22 30.50
CA MET A 173 22.49 12.47 30.93
C MET A 173 21.54 12.38 29.74
N ALA A 174 20.34 11.86 29.97
CA ALA A 174 19.32 11.75 28.94
C ALA A 174 18.73 13.11 28.57
N VAL A 175 18.43 13.31 27.28
CA VAL A 175 17.89 14.57 26.75
C VAL A 175 16.36 14.59 26.88
N ALA A 176 15.81 15.70 27.38
CA ALA A 176 14.38 16.00 27.37
C ALA A 176 13.94 16.42 25.96
N ALA A 177 13.88 15.45 25.04
CA ALA A 177 13.62 15.68 23.63
C ALA A 177 12.15 16.05 23.32
N ARG A 178 11.93 16.96 22.36
CA ARG A 178 10.60 17.40 21.92
C ARG A 178 10.13 16.58 20.71
N GLU A 179 8.84 16.63 20.41
CA GLU A 179 8.32 15.93 19.22
C GLU A 179 8.90 16.51 17.92
N GLY A 180 9.42 15.64 17.07
CA GLY A 180 10.08 16.01 15.81
C GLY A 180 11.61 16.08 15.89
N ASP A 181 12.18 16.19 17.10
CA ASP A 181 13.63 16.11 17.31
C ASP A 181 14.15 14.71 16.96
N ALA A 182 15.39 14.65 16.48
CA ALA A 182 16.06 13.42 16.10
C ALA A 182 17.36 13.27 16.90
N HIS A 183 17.43 12.17 17.67
CA HIS A 183 18.54 11.85 18.56
C HIS A 183 18.94 10.37 18.43
N PRO A 184 20.17 9.99 18.80
CA PRO A 184 20.52 8.58 18.99
C PRO A 184 19.68 7.97 20.12
N LEU A 185 19.34 6.69 20.00
CA LEU A 185 18.60 5.94 21.04
C LEU A 185 19.33 5.94 22.40
N GLY A 186 20.67 6.06 22.39
CA GLY A 186 21.50 6.22 23.57
C GLY A 186 21.25 7.51 24.37
N ALA A 187 20.84 8.60 23.71
CA ALA A 187 20.57 9.88 24.38
C ALA A 187 19.13 10.00 24.95
N LEU A 188 18.18 9.18 24.48
CA LEU A 188 16.78 9.30 24.87
C LEU A 188 16.46 8.61 26.22
N PRO A 189 15.59 9.17 27.08
CA PRO A 189 15.16 8.49 28.29
C PRO A 189 14.35 7.21 27.99
N VAL A 190 14.34 6.25 28.93
CA VAL A 190 13.52 5.04 28.81
C VAL A 190 12.04 5.42 28.88
N GLY A 191 11.20 4.73 28.10
CA GLY A 191 9.77 5.02 27.97
C GLY A 191 9.42 6.03 26.88
N THR A 192 10.38 6.69 26.23
CA THR A 192 10.09 7.65 25.15
C THR A 192 9.36 7.01 23.97
N LEU A 193 8.35 7.73 23.46
CA LEU A 193 7.72 7.43 22.19
C LEU A 193 8.63 7.82 21.03
N ILE A 194 8.88 6.87 20.13
CA ILE A 194 9.78 7.04 18.99
C ILE A 194 9.14 6.59 17.67
N ASN A 195 9.55 7.21 16.57
CA ASN A 195 9.21 6.83 15.22
C ASN A 195 10.44 6.93 14.30
N ASN A 196 10.30 6.49 13.04
CA ASN A 196 11.35 6.53 12.03
C ASN A 196 12.70 5.98 12.55
N VAL A 197 12.72 4.71 12.95
CA VAL A 197 13.88 4.08 13.59
C VAL A 197 14.77 3.35 12.58
N GLU A 198 16.10 3.53 12.71
CA GLU A 198 17.11 2.82 11.92
C GLU A 198 17.33 1.37 12.40
N SER A 199 17.75 0.48 11.49
CA SER A 199 18.18 -0.89 11.85
C SER A 199 19.64 -0.92 12.31
N GLU A 200 20.48 -0.17 11.61
CA GLU A 200 21.92 -0.02 11.82
C GLU A 200 22.23 1.49 11.63
N PRO A 201 23.24 2.05 12.33
CA PRO A 201 23.52 3.49 12.29
C PRO A 201 23.79 3.98 10.87
N GLY A 202 23.14 5.09 10.47
CA GLY A 202 23.33 5.70 9.15
C GLY A 202 22.64 4.99 7.98
N ARG A 203 21.98 3.84 8.23
CA ARG A 203 21.24 3.09 7.20
C ARG A 203 19.93 3.78 6.78
N GLY A 204 19.52 4.84 7.49
CA GLY A 204 18.27 5.56 7.28
C GLY A 204 17.09 4.86 7.96
N ALA A 205 16.17 5.65 8.50
CA ALA A 205 14.99 5.18 9.23
C ALA A 205 14.18 4.16 8.43
N GLN A 206 14.06 2.90 8.85
CA GLN A 206 13.32 1.86 8.12
C GLN A 206 11.97 1.52 8.75
N TYR A 207 11.87 1.56 10.08
CA TYR A 207 10.71 1.12 10.85
C TYR A 207 9.87 2.33 11.29
N ILE A 208 8.59 2.09 11.61
CA ILE A 208 7.70 3.08 12.24
C ILE A 208 7.56 4.37 11.41
N ARG A 209 7.26 4.20 10.10
CA ARG A 209 7.08 5.28 9.11
C ARG A 209 5.61 5.59 8.77
N ALA A 210 4.66 4.85 9.34
CA ALA A 210 3.26 4.87 8.92
C ALA A 210 2.42 5.81 9.80
N ALA A 211 1.36 6.39 9.23
CA ALA A 211 0.44 7.30 9.92
C ALA A 211 0.01 6.79 11.31
N GLY A 212 0.08 7.66 12.31
CA GLY A 212 -0.30 7.36 13.71
C GLY A 212 0.53 6.30 14.44
N THR A 213 1.57 5.72 13.81
CA THR A 213 2.39 4.68 14.45
C THR A 213 3.50 5.27 15.33
N CYS A 214 3.82 4.55 16.41
CA CYS A 214 4.92 4.84 17.31
C CYS A 214 5.46 3.51 17.88
N GLY A 215 6.70 3.55 18.34
CA GLY A 215 7.31 2.52 19.19
C GLY A 215 7.72 3.13 20.53
N VAL A 216 8.25 2.30 21.41
CA VAL A 216 8.69 2.68 22.76
C VAL A 216 10.12 2.22 22.98
N LEU A 217 10.98 3.06 23.56
CA LEU A 217 12.30 2.63 24.06
C LEU A 217 12.12 1.91 25.40
N LEU A 218 12.40 0.61 25.47
CA LEU A 218 12.12 -0.23 26.65
C LEU A 218 13.25 -0.28 27.68
N ARG A 219 14.50 -0.44 27.21
CA ARG A 219 15.71 -0.48 28.05
C ARG A 219 16.98 -0.35 27.21
N LYS A 220 18.10 -0.04 27.87
CA LYS A 220 19.44 -0.01 27.29
C LYS A 220 20.31 -1.04 28.02
N VAL A 221 21.14 -1.79 27.27
CA VAL A 221 22.05 -2.82 27.80
C VAL A 221 23.30 -2.83 26.92
N ASN A 222 24.49 -2.67 27.52
CA ASN A 222 25.80 -2.81 26.86
C ASN A 222 25.94 -2.06 25.53
N GLY A 223 25.59 -0.77 25.49
CA GLY A 223 25.64 0.05 24.25
C GLY A 223 24.54 -0.29 23.21
N THR A 224 23.54 -1.08 23.61
CA THR A 224 22.42 -1.48 22.74
C THR A 224 21.08 -1.02 23.31
N ALA A 225 20.18 -0.59 22.44
CA ALA A 225 18.83 -0.17 22.78
C ALA A 225 17.82 -1.25 22.37
N ILE A 226 16.88 -1.56 23.28
CA ILE A 226 15.77 -2.48 23.01
C ILE A 226 14.50 -1.65 22.86
N ILE A 227 13.90 -1.72 21.68
CA ILE A 227 12.68 -0.98 21.33
C ILE A 227 11.50 -1.93 21.13
N GLN A 228 10.29 -1.44 21.37
CA GLN A 228 9.04 -2.11 21.00
C GLN A 228 8.51 -1.57 19.68
N LEU A 229 8.26 -2.46 18.72
CA LEU A 229 7.64 -2.11 17.43
C LEU A 229 6.10 -2.02 17.57
N PRO A 230 5.39 -1.36 16.63
CA PRO A 230 3.91 -1.31 16.60
C PRO A 230 3.21 -2.68 16.61
N SER A 231 3.91 -3.74 16.19
CA SER A 231 3.45 -5.14 16.27
C SER A 231 3.63 -5.78 17.65
N LYS A 232 3.98 -4.99 18.68
CA LYS A 232 4.40 -5.38 20.04
C LYS A 232 5.67 -6.22 20.13
N ARG A 233 6.24 -6.68 19.01
CA ARG A 233 7.52 -7.40 18.95
C ARG A 233 8.68 -6.49 19.38
N GLN A 234 9.60 -7.04 20.18
CA GLN A 234 10.83 -6.35 20.59
C GLN A 234 11.92 -6.44 19.53
N MET A 235 12.75 -5.40 19.42
CA MET A 235 13.88 -5.30 18.49
C MET A 235 15.08 -4.69 19.21
N GLN A 236 16.26 -5.28 19.06
CA GLN A 236 17.52 -4.80 19.63
C GLN A 236 18.38 -4.19 18.52
N VAL A 237 18.84 -2.97 18.74
CA VAL A 237 19.66 -2.15 17.84
C VAL A 237 20.80 -1.50 18.61
N LEU A 238 21.80 -0.93 17.92
CA LEU A 238 22.84 -0.14 18.56
C LEU A 238 22.27 1.19 19.10
N GLU A 239 22.83 1.70 20.17
CA GLU A 239 22.38 2.97 20.77
C GLU A 239 22.66 4.20 19.89
N THR A 240 23.64 4.08 18.98
CA THR A 240 24.00 5.09 17.97
C THR A 240 23.01 5.18 16.79
N CYS A 241 22.06 4.25 16.67
CA CYS A 241 20.97 4.37 15.70
C CYS A 241 20.11 5.61 16.01
N ILE A 242 19.85 6.45 15.01
CA ILE A 242 19.00 7.63 15.17
C ILE A 242 17.51 7.23 15.19
N ALA A 243 16.72 7.92 16.01
CA ALA A 243 15.27 7.85 16.00
C ALA A 243 14.67 9.27 16.09
N THR A 244 13.44 9.45 15.60
CA THR A 244 12.70 10.71 15.79
C THR A 244 11.71 10.56 16.94
N VAL A 245 11.62 11.56 17.80
CA VAL A 245 10.76 11.52 19.00
C VAL A 245 9.31 11.89 18.66
N GLY A 246 8.37 11.26 19.37
CA GLY A 246 6.93 11.46 19.21
C GLY A 246 6.24 10.43 18.30
N ARG A 247 4.98 10.69 17.97
CA ARG A 247 4.16 9.84 17.10
C ARG A 247 4.16 10.37 15.66
N VAL A 248 3.90 9.50 14.68
CA VAL A 248 3.76 9.93 13.27
C VAL A 248 2.41 10.62 13.05
N SER A 249 2.41 11.69 12.24
CA SER A 249 1.23 12.45 11.78
C SER A 249 0.06 11.59 11.24
N ASN A 250 -1.12 12.22 11.14
CA ASN A 250 -2.37 11.64 10.62
C ASN A 250 -2.87 10.43 11.44
N VAL A 251 -3.06 10.62 12.76
CA VAL A 251 -3.48 9.54 13.68
C VAL A 251 -4.83 8.93 13.30
N ASP A 252 -5.80 9.75 12.87
CA ASP A 252 -7.16 9.30 12.51
C ASP A 252 -7.26 8.63 11.13
N HIS A 253 -6.13 8.37 10.45
CA HIS A 253 -6.09 7.65 9.18
C HIS A 253 -6.82 6.29 9.24
N ASN A 254 -6.84 5.64 10.41
CA ASN A 254 -7.52 4.37 10.65
C ASN A 254 -9.06 4.49 10.77
N LYS A 255 -9.59 5.64 11.21
CA LYS A 255 -11.04 5.89 11.35
C LYS A 255 -11.73 6.26 10.02
N ARG A 256 -10.94 6.51 8.96
CA ARG A 256 -11.45 6.97 7.66
C ARG A 256 -12.36 5.96 6.96
N VAL A 257 -13.63 6.32 6.79
CA VAL A 257 -14.61 5.54 6.02
C VAL A 257 -14.42 5.72 4.50
N ILE A 258 -14.34 4.60 3.76
CA ILE A 258 -14.18 4.62 2.29
C ILE A 258 -15.50 4.94 1.58
N GLY A 259 -16.66 4.56 2.12
CA GLY A 259 -17.99 4.91 1.61
C GLY A 259 -18.37 4.15 0.33
N LYS A 260 -17.75 4.48 -0.82
CA LYS A 260 -18.10 3.90 -2.13
C LYS A 260 -16.94 3.13 -2.78
N ALA A 261 -17.28 2.06 -3.52
CA ALA A 261 -16.31 1.24 -4.25
C ALA A 261 -15.40 2.06 -5.20
N GLY A 262 -15.95 3.12 -5.82
CA GLY A 262 -15.19 4.05 -6.66
C GLY A 262 -14.01 4.72 -5.95
N ARG A 263 -14.10 4.97 -4.63
CA ARG A 263 -12.98 5.56 -3.86
C ARG A 263 -11.81 4.59 -3.71
N ASN A 264 -12.05 3.28 -3.65
CA ASN A 264 -10.97 2.27 -3.76
C ASN A 264 -10.33 2.27 -5.16
N ARG A 265 -11.12 2.46 -6.22
CA ARG A 265 -10.60 2.58 -7.60
C ARG A 265 -9.69 3.81 -7.75
N TRP A 266 -10.03 4.95 -7.14
CA TRP A 266 -9.18 6.15 -7.11
C TRP A 266 -7.84 5.90 -6.40
N LEU A 267 -7.83 5.11 -5.33
CA LEU A 267 -6.62 4.67 -4.62
C LEU A 267 -5.80 3.63 -5.40
N GLY A 268 -6.25 3.19 -6.59
CA GLY A 268 -5.55 2.20 -7.41
C GLY A 268 -5.75 0.74 -6.99
N LYS A 269 -6.75 0.48 -6.13
CA LYS A 269 -7.18 -0.87 -5.75
C LYS A 269 -8.23 -1.37 -6.74
N ARG A 270 -8.02 -2.56 -7.30
CA ARG A 270 -8.98 -3.29 -8.15
C ARG A 270 -9.86 -4.21 -7.27
N PRO A 271 -11.04 -4.65 -7.75
CA PRO A 271 -11.82 -5.67 -7.06
C PRO A 271 -11.04 -6.99 -6.95
N ASN A 272 -11.45 -7.82 -5.99
CA ASN A 272 -10.96 -9.19 -5.83
C ASN A 272 -11.54 -10.10 -6.94
N SER A 273 -11.02 -11.32 -7.07
CA SER A 273 -11.61 -12.34 -7.95
C SER A 273 -13.00 -12.75 -7.44
N GLY A 274 -13.92 -13.04 -8.37
CA GLY A 274 -15.20 -13.67 -8.07
C GLY A 274 -15.12 -15.19 -7.87
N LEU A 275 -13.96 -15.81 -8.14
CA LEU A 275 -13.77 -17.24 -7.95
C LEU A 275 -13.87 -17.60 -6.46
N TRP A 276 -14.84 -18.43 -6.11
CA TRP A 276 -14.99 -18.97 -4.77
C TRP A 276 -13.89 -19.98 -4.45
N HIS A 277 -13.36 -19.91 -3.23
CA HIS A 277 -12.34 -20.83 -2.73
C HIS A 277 -12.76 -21.36 -1.37
N ARG A 278 -12.76 -22.69 -1.17
CA ARG A 278 -13.00 -23.29 0.15
C ARG A 278 -11.88 -22.88 1.12
N LYS A 279 -12.25 -22.47 2.34
CA LYS A 279 -11.27 -22.24 3.42
C LYS A 279 -10.60 -23.56 3.79
N GLY A 280 -9.28 -23.56 3.93
CA GLY A 280 -8.51 -24.71 4.42
C GLY A 280 -8.01 -24.50 5.86
N GLY A 281 -7.21 -25.44 6.38
CA GLY A 281 -6.62 -25.37 7.73
C GLY A 281 -5.67 -24.20 7.99
N TRP A 282 -5.41 -23.33 7.00
CA TRP A 282 -4.76 -22.03 7.21
C TRP A 282 -5.67 -21.01 7.90
N ALA A 283 -6.99 -21.13 7.71
CA ALA A 283 -8.01 -20.26 8.29
C ALA A 283 -8.26 -20.57 9.80
N GLY A 284 -9.14 -19.78 10.42
CA GLY A 284 -9.40 -19.84 11.86
C GLY A 284 -8.47 -18.94 12.68
N ARG A 285 -8.85 -18.64 13.92
CA ARG A 285 -8.03 -17.84 14.84
C ARG A 285 -6.87 -18.70 15.34
N LYS A 286 -5.63 -18.23 15.14
CA LYS A 286 -4.41 -18.91 15.61
C LYS A 286 -3.76 -18.10 16.70
N ILE A 287 -4.00 -18.50 17.95
CA ILE A 287 -3.30 -17.95 19.10
C ILE A 287 -1.87 -18.49 19.04
N ARG A 288 -0.88 -17.60 19.06
CA ARG A 288 0.54 -17.92 18.99
C ARG A 288 1.28 -17.11 20.05
N PRO A 289 2.35 -17.63 20.65
CA PRO A 289 3.23 -16.82 21.48
C PRO A 289 3.83 -15.67 20.65
N LEU A 290 4.23 -14.59 21.32
CA LEU A 290 4.87 -13.46 20.66
C LEU A 290 6.21 -13.94 20.06
N PRO A 291 6.52 -13.62 18.78
CA PRO A 291 7.78 -14.05 18.17
C PRO A 291 8.98 -13.44 18.92
N PRO A 292 10.11 -14.16 19.00
CA PRO A 292 11.27 -13.73 19.79
C PRO A 292 11.80 -12.38 19.35
N MET A 293 12.51 -11.71 20.25
CA MET A 293 13.19 -10.43 19.97
C MET A 293 14.06 -10.54 18.72
N LYS A 294 14.06 -9.51 17.88
CA LYS A 294 14.94 -9.46 16.71
C LYS A 294 16.19 -8.62 17.01
N SER A 295 17.36 -9.23 17.04
CA SER A 295 18.64 -8.52 17.16
C SER A 295 19.20 -8.10 15.79
N TYR A 296 19.76 -6.89 15.74
CA TYR A 296 20.62 -6.40 14.66
C TYR A 296 22.09 -6.28 15.09
N VAL A 297 22.34 -6.41 16.39
CA VAL A 297 23.68 -6.38 16.98
C VAL A 297 24.37 -7.71 16.68
N LYS A 298 25.54 -7.64 16.05
CA LYS A 298 26.45 -8.77 15.88
C LYS A 298 27.34 -8.82 17.12
N LEU A 299 27.33 -9.93 17.85
CA LEU A 299 28.28 -10.15 18.94
C LEU A 299 29.68 -10.36 18.31
N PRO A 300 30.76 -9.87 18.94
CA PRO A 300 32.11 -10.30 18.57
C PRO A 300 32.22 -11.83 18.76
N SER A 301 32.93 -12.51 17.88
CA SER A 301 33.26 -13.92 18.08
C SER A 301 34.19 -14.05 19.29
N ALA A 302 34.04 -15.11 20.09
CA ALA A 302 34.87 -15.35 21.28
C ALA A 302 36.38 -15.36 20.96
N ALA A 303 36.76 -15.77 19.74
CA ALA A 303 38.13 -15.75 19.24
C ALA A 303 38.71 -14.35 18.93
N ALA A 304 37.94 -13.27 19.11
CA ALA A 304 38.40 -11.88 18.95
C ALA A 304 38.63 -11.17 20.30
N GLN A 305 38.63 -11.91 21.41
CA GLN A 305 38.85 -11.41 22.77
C GLN A 305 40.04 -12.10 23.47
N SER A 306 40.84 -12.85 22.72
CA SER A 306 42.14 -13.42 23.10
C SER A 306 43.27 -12.70 22.37
#